data_AF-A0A4V2XZ18-F1
#
_entry.id   AF-A0A4V2XZ18-F1
#
_cell.length_a   1.000
_cell.length_b   1.000
_cell.length_c   1.000
_cell.angle_alpha   90.00
_cell.angle_beta   90.00
_cell.angle_gamma   90.00
#
_symmetry.space_group_name_H-M   'P 1'
#
loop_
_entity.id
_entity.type
_entity.pdbx_description
1 polymer ?
#
loop_
_entity_poly.entity_id
_entity_poly.type
_entity_poly.pdbx_seq_one_letter_code
_entity_poly.pdbx_strand_id
1 'polypeptide(L)'
;AILAGSGVHTSGAHATLAHLAERLGAGVATTIHGKGALPSDSPWLVGVVGNNGGLPAANAYLRDADAVLLVGTRANATDTNSWTGPARTGTPVAQIDIEPARAGRNFPDAVPLAGDADAVLRQLTDLLDAAPEAELAERRAAVTRARALPEPTPYAGSALLPEDVVRTINRIVPPD
;
A
#
# COMPACT_ATOMS: atom_id res chain seq x y z
N ALA A 1 7.95 3.64 -1.73
CA ALA A 1 6.55 3.15 -1.62
C ALA A 1 6.24 2.75 -0.17
N ILE A 2 4.96 2.68 0.20
CA ILE A 2 4.49 2.16 1.49
C ILE A 2 3.61 0.93 1.23
N LEU A 3 3.79 -0.14 2.01
CA LEU A 3 2.87 -1.28 2.05
C LEU A 3 2.17 -1.34 3.41
N ALA A 4 0.88 -1.00 3.42
CA ALA A 4 0.04 -1.02 4.60
C ALA A 4 -0.65 -2.39 4.81
N GLY A 5 -0.48 -2.97 5.99
CA GLY A 5 -1.19 -4.17 6.45
C GLY A 5 -2.32 -3.87 7.42
N SER A 6 -2.90 -4.92 7.98
CA SER A 6 -4.01 -4.80 8.95
C SER A 6 -3.61 -4.11 10.25
N GLY A 7 -2.31 -4.04 10.57
CA GLY A 7 -1.81 -3.34 11.76
C GLY A 7 -2.16 -1.85 11.78
N VAL A 8 -2.37 -1.23 10.62
CA VAL A 8 -2.85 0.15 10.51
C VAL A 8 -4.23 0.29 11.14
N HIS A 9 -5.13 -0.66 10.87
CA HIS A 9 -6.50 -0.66 11.41
C HIS A 9 -6.51 -0.85 12.92
N THR A 10 -5.76 -1.84 13.42
CA THR A 10 -5.73 -2.14 14.86
C THR A 10 -5.11 -1.02 15.68
N SER A 11 -4.20 -0.26 15.07
CA SER A 11 -3.53 0.89 15.68
C SER A 11 -4.34 2.19 15.55
N GLY A 12 -5.31 2.26 14.63
CA GLY A 12 -6.02 3.50 14.29
C GLY A 12 -5.17 4.49 13.50
N ALA A 13 -4.11 4.02 12.84
CA ALA A 13 -3.07 4.85 12.22
C ALA A 13 -3.45 5.47 10.86
N HIS A 14 -4.74 5.53 10.53
CA HIS A 14 -5.24 5.98 9.22
C HIS A 14 -4.78 7.40 8.85
N ALA A 15 -5.02 8.36 9.75
CA ALA A 15 -4.68 9.75 9.53
C ALA A 15 -3.16 9.97 9.45
N THR A 16 -2.41 9.32 10.35
CA THR A 16 -0.95 9.41 10.39
C THR A 16 -0.31 8.78 9.15
N LEU A 17 -0.84 7.65 8.67
CA LEU A 17 -0.41 7.03 7.42
C LEU A 17 -0.64 7.96 6.22
N ALA A 18 -1.83 8.57 6.12
CA ALA A 18 -2.14 9.53 5.08
C ALA A 18 -1.19 10.73 5.11
N HIS A 19 -0.93 11.27 6.31
CA HIS A 19 -0.04 12.40 6.49
C HIS A 19 1.41 12.08 6.11
N LEU A 20 1.92 10.90 6.52
CA LEU A 20 3.26 10.45 6.12
C LEU A 20 3.35 10.28 4.59
N ALA A 21 2.34 9.67 3.96
CA ALA A 21 2.31 9.47 2.52
C ALA A 21 2.34 10.79 1.76
N GLU A 22 1.61 11.80 2.24
CA GLU A 22 1.64 13.17 1.70
C GLU A 22 3.01 13.83 1.87
N ARG A 23 3.60 13.75 3.06
CA ARG A 23 4.91 14.36 3.35
C ARG A 23 6.03 13.76 2.51
N LEU A 24 6.03 12.44 2.36
CA LEU A 24 7.00 11.72 1.53
C LEU A 24 6.66 11.78 0.04
N GLY A 25 5.44 12.11 -0.33
CA GLY A 25 4.93 11.83 -1.67
C GLY A 25 5.02 10.36 -2.07
N ALA A 26 4.77 9.46 -1.14
CA ALA A 26 4.91 8.02 -1.35
C ALA A 26 3.55 7.36 -1.61
N GLY A 27 3.43 6.59 -2.69
CA GLY A 27 2.26 5.77 -2.93
C GLY A 27 2.09 4.67 -1.89
N VAL A 28 0.86 4.49 -1.43
CA VAL A 28 0.43 3.50 -0.46
C VAL A 28 -0.24 2.34 -1.19
N ALA A 29 0.47 1.22 -1.26
CA ALA A 29 -0.10 -0.08 -1.54
C ALA A 29 -0.67 -0.69 -0.26
N THR A 30 -1.66 -1.57 -0.38
CA THR A 30 -2.21 -2.31 0.76
C THR A 30 -2.09 -3.80 0.55
N THR A 31 -1.91 -4.57 1.62
CA THR A 31 -2.26 -5.99 1.56
C THR A 31 -3.78 -6.12 1.43
N ILE A 32 -4.29 -7.31 1.14
CA ILE A 32 -5.74 -7.55 1.15
C ILE A 32 -6.36 -7.23 2.52
N HIS A 33 -5.62 -7.46 3.61
CA HIS A 33 -6.06 -7.18 4.97
C HIS A 33 -5.84 -5.73 5.43
N GLY A 34 -5.04 -4.97 4.68
CA GLY A 34 -4.87 -3.52 4.89
C GLY A 34 -5.76 -2.68 3.96
N LYS A 35 -6.59 -3.31 3.13
CA LYS A 35 -7.52 -2.57 2.25
C LYS A 35 -8.42 -1.68 3.10
N GLY A 36 -8.51 -0.40 2.75
CA GLY A 36 -9.20 0.62 3.54
C GLY A 36 -8.28 1.36 4.53
N ALA A 37 -6.96 1.09 4.51
CA ALA A 37 -5.99 1.88 5.28
C ALA A 37 -5.98 3.36 4.89
N LEU A 38 -6.30 3.67 3.62
CA LEU A 38 -6.59 5.00 3.12
C LEU A 38 -8.00 5.06 2.50
N PRO A 39 -8.62 6.26 2.45
CA PRO A 39 -9.82 6.50 1.67
C PRO A 39 -9.64 6.07 0.22
N SER A 40 -10.71 5.55 -0.38
CA SER A 40 -10.68 5.09 -1.76
C SER A 40 -10.39 6.21 -2.76
N ASP A 41 -10.64 7.47 -2.46
CA ASP A 41 -10.36 8.62 -3.34
C ASP A 41 -8.97 9.25 -3.14
N SER A 42 -8.18 8.75 -2.19
CA SER A 42 -6.85 9.29 -1.89
C SER A 42 -5.94 9.30 -3.13
N PRO A 43 -5.23 10.42 -3.42
CA PRO A 43 -4.29 10.51 -4.53
C PRO A 43 -3.02 9.67 -4.31
N TRP A 44 -2.79 9.19 -3.08
CA TRP A 44 -1.66 8.36 -2.72
C TRP A 44 -2.01 6.86 -2.69
N LEU A 45 -3.27 6.47 -2.82
CA LEU A 45 -3.66 5.06 -2.85
C LEU A 45 -3.27 4.42 -4.19
N VAL A 46 -2.46 3.37 -4.14
CA VAL A 46 -2.03 2.59 -5.31
C VAL A 46 -3.00 1.43 -5.56
N GLY A 47 -3.42 0.75 -4.49
CA GLY A 47 -4.30 -0.40 -4.53
C GLY A 47 -3.74 -1.63 -3.82
N VAL A 48 -4.44 -2.76 -3.95
CA VAL A 48 -4.07 -4.00 -3.28
C VAL A 48 -2.91 -4.67 -4.01
N VAL A 49 -1.91 -5.15 -3.27
CA VAL A 49 -0.80 -5.98 -3.76
C VAL A 49 -0.96 -7.44 -3.32
N GLY A 50 -0.19 -8.31 -3.96
CA GLY A 50 -0.16 -9.73 -3.68
C GLY A 50 -0.83 -10.56 -4.76
N ASN A 51 -0.99 -11.84 -4.46
CA ASN A 51 -1.67 -12.82 -5.31
C ASN A 51 -3.15 -13.03 -4.92
N ASN A 52 -3.60 -12.39 -3.84
CA ASN A 52 -4.98 -12.46 -3.37
C ASN A 52 -5.67 -11.10 -3.55
N GLY A 53 -6.31 -10.91 -4.71
CA GLY A 53 -6.98 -9.65 -5.07
C GLY A 53 -6.03 -8.51 -5.42
N GLY A 54 -4.74 -8.80 -5.60
CA GLY A 54 -3.74 -7.81 -5.97
C GLY A 54 -3.86 -7.37 -7.43
N LEU A 55 -3.65 -6.07 -7.67
CA LEU A 55 -3.67 -5.48 -8.99
C LEU A 55 -2.27 -5.58 -9.63
N PRO A 56 -2.15 -5.95 -10.92
CA PRO A 56 -0.86 -6.01 -11.60
C PRO A 56 -0.07 -4.70 -11.51
N ALA A 57 -0.75 -3.56 -11.62
CA ALA A 57 -0.13 -2.24 -11.53
C ALA A 57 0.36 -1.90 -10.10
N ALA A 58 -0.39 -2.30 -9.07
CA ALA A 58 0.06 -2.15 -7.68
C ALA A 58 1.26 -3.06 -7.36
N ASN A 59 1.25 -4.30 -7.85
CA ASN A 59 2.38 -5.22 -7.72
C ASN A 59 3.63 -4.66 -8.42
N ALA A 60 3.47 -4.08 -9.61
CA ALA A 60 4.55 -3.41 -10.32
C ALA A 60 5.09 -2.20 -9.56
N TYR A 61 4.21 -1.32 -9.07
CA TYR A 61 4.60 -0.14 -8.30
C TYR A 61 5.42 -0.50 -7.05
N LEU A 62 5.02 -1.55 -6.31
CA LEU A 62 5.75 -1.98 -5.13
C LEU A 62 7.09 -2.66 -5.46
N ARG A 63 7.16 -3.42 -6.55
CA ARG A 63 8.40 -4.05 -7.03
C ARG A 63 9.43 -3.02 -7.48
N ASP A 64 8.98 -2.00 -8.21
CA ASP A 64 9.84 -0.99 -8.85
C ASP A 64 10.21 0.16 -7.89
N ALA A 65 9.76 0.08 -6.63
CA ALA A 65 10.09 1.06 -5.60
C ALA A 65 11.58 1.02 -5.24
N ASP A 66 12.16 2.21 -5.09
CA ASP A 66 13.53 2.46 -4.66
C ASP A 66 13.75 2.28 -3.14
N ALA A 67 12.69 2.42 -2.36
CA ALA A 67 12.63 2.06 -0.94
C ALA A 67 11.19 1.69 -0.55
N VAL A 68 11.04 0.80 0.44
CA VAL A 68 9.73 0.37 0.94
C VAL A 68 9.61 0.46 2.45
N LEU A 69 8.56 1.13 2.91
CA LEU A 69 8.12 1.08 4.30
C LEU A 69 6.99 0.06 4.45
N LEU A 70 7.25 -1.03 5.17
CA LEU A 70 6.26 -2.04 5.53
C LEU A 70 5.60 -1.62 6.85
N VAL A 71 4.28 -1.44 6.86
CA VAL A 71 3.55 -0.92 8.04
C VAL A 71 2.53 -1.93 8.54
N GLY A 72 2.76 -2.50 9.72
CA GLY A 72 1.79 -3.37 10.38
C GLY A 72 1.39 -4.58 9.54
N THR A 73 2.34 -5.10 8.75
CA THR A 73 2.15 -6.23 7.84
C THR A 73 3.11 -7.36 8.21
N ARG A 74 2.62 -8.60 8.07
CA ARG A 74 3.47 -9.79 8.22
C ARG A 74 4.47 -9.92 7.07
N ALA A 75 4.25 -9.16 5.98
CA ALA A 75 5.09 -9.14 4.80
C ALA A 75 5.41 -10.56 4.32
N ASN A 76 4.39 -11.41 4.27
CA ASN A 76 4.53 -12.81 3.85
C ASN A 76 4.45 -12.93 2.32
N ALA A 77 4.66 -14.14 1.77
CA ALA A 77 4.61 -14.38 0.33
C ALA A 77 3.32 -13.86 -0.34
N THR A 78 2.17 -14.02 0.30
CA THR A 78 0.87 -13.54 -0.19
C THR A 78 0.82 -12.01 -0.23
N ASP A 79 1.36 -11.36 0.81
CA ASP A 79 1.36 -9.89 0.94
C ASP A 79 2.34 -9.21 -0.03
N THR A 80 3.35 -9.95 -0.51
CA THR A 80 4.50 -9.44 -1.27
C THR A 80 4.58 -10.02 -2.69
N ASN A 81 3.47 -10.57 -3.17
CA ASN A 81 3.36 -11.21 -4.48
C ASN A 81 4.46 -12.25 -4.75
N SER A 82 4.50 -13.27 -3.90
CA SER A 82 5.54 -14.32 -3.92
C SER A 82 6.96 -13.75 -3.81
N TRP A 83 7.14 -12.77 -2.92
CA TRP A 83 8.42 -12.12 -2.63
C TRP A 83 8.99 -11.27 -3.79
N THR A 84 8.15 -10.89 -4.74
CA THR A 84 8.55 -10.06 -5.88
C THR A 84 8.37 -8.57 -5.63
N GLY A 85 7.60 -8.16 -4.63
CA GLY A 85 7.39 -6.74 -4.29
C GLY A 85 7.25 -6.50 -2.78
N PRO A 86 8.22 -5.82 -2.14
CA PRO A 86 9.57 -5.54 -2.63
C PRO A 86 10.40 -6.82 -2.78
N ALA A 87 11.53 -6.73 -3.49
CA ALA A 87 12.55 -7.78 -3.48
C ALA A 87 13.08 -8.00 -2.06
N ARG A 88 13.40 -9.24 -1.71
CA ARG A 88 13.85 -9.58 -0.33
C ARG A 88 15.22 -9.02 0.02
N THR A 89 16.03 -8.68 -0.97
CA THR A 89 17.38 -8.13 -0.85
C THR A 89 17.59 -7.03 -1.87
N GLY A 90 18.48 -6.08 -1.57
CA GLY A 90 18.87 -5.00 -2.49
C GLY A 90 17.89 -3.83 -2.58
N THR A 91 16.60 -4.01 -2.24
CA THR A 91 15.67 -2.91 -1.99
C THR A 91 15.78 -2.47 -0.53
N PRO A 92 16.10 -1.21 -0.22
CA PRO A 92 15.98 -0.66 1.12
C PRO A 92 14.57 -0.85 1.69
N VAL A 93 14.49 -1.53 2.83
CA VAL A 93 13.22 -1.80 3.52
C VAL A 93 13.30 -1.32 4.96
N ALA A 94 12.26 -0.66 5.44
CA ALA A 94 12.01 -0.50 6.87
C ALA A 94 10.69 -1.21 7.23
N GLN A 95 10.64 -1.87 8.37
CA GLN A 95 9.44 -2.63 8.77
C GLN A 95 8.97 -2.25 10.17
N ILE A 96 7.77 -1.68 10.24
CA ILE A 96 7.05 -1.40 11.48
C ILE A 96 6.19 -2.60 11.85
N ASP A 97 6.44 -3.18 13.03
CA ASP A 97 5.60 -4.24 13.59
C ASP A 97 5.53 -4.08 15.12
N ILE A 98 4.37 -4.38 15.71
CA ILE A 98 4.16 -4.33 17.16
C ILE A 98 4.94 -5.45 17.87
N GLU A 99 5.19 -6.56 17.17
CA GLU A 99 5.96 -7.69 17.67
C GLU A 99 7.42 -7.59 17.17
N PRO A 100 8.39 -7.32 18.06
CA PRO A 100 9.80 -7.19 17.68
C PRO A 100 10.34 -8.38 16.88
N ALA A 101 9.89 -9.60 17.17
CA ALA A 101 10.35 -10.80 16.47
C ALA A 101 9.87 -10.91 15.00
N ARG A 102 8.96 -10.04 14.55
CA ARG A 102 8.46 -10.03 13.17
C ARG A 102 9.17 -9.02 12.27
N ALA A 103 9.59 -7.89 12.82
CA ALA A 103 10.28 -6.85 12.06
C ALA A 103 11.63 -7.39 11.54
N GLY A 104 11.84 -7.39 10.21
CA GLY A 104 13.04 -7.92 9.58
C GLY A 104 13.08 -9.45 9.41
N ARG A 105 12.05 -10.18 9.86
CA ARG A 105 12.03 -11.66 9.75
C ARG A 105 12.06 -12.15 8.31
N ASN A 106 11.32 -11.51 7.42
CA ASN A 106 11.20 -11.93 6.01
C ASN A 106 12.12 -11.15 5.07
N PHE A 107 12.58 -9.98 5.49
CA PHE A 107 13.45 -9.06 4.75
C PHE A 107 14.74 -8.86 5.56
N PRO A 108 15.79 -9.66 5.31
CA PRO A 108 17.00 -9.69 6.14
C PRO A 108 17.73 -8.34 6.25
N ASP A 109 17.68 -7.53 5.18
CA ASP A 109 18.34 -6.22 5.11
C ASP A 109 17.44 -5.08 5.65
N ALA A 110 16.26 -5.41 6.18
CA ALA A 110 15.32 -4.39 6.62
C ALA A 110 15.76 -3.75 7.94
N VAL A 111 15.49 -2.45 8.07
CA VAL A 111 15.56 -1.74 9.35
C VAL A 111 14.32 -2.10 10.17
N PRO A 112 14.46 -2.81 11.31
CA PRO A 112 13.32 -3.17 12.13
C PRO A 112 12.90 -1.99 13.02
N LEU A 113 11.61 -1.66 13.01
CA LEU A 113 11.00 -0.63 13.84
C LEU A 113 9.93 -1.28 14.72
N ALA A 114 10.31 -1.70 15.92
CA ALA A 114 9.39 -2.35 16.85
C ALA A 114 8.50 -1.31 17.56
N GLY A 115 7.19 -1.39 17.38
CA GLY A 115 6.25 -0.49 18.02
C GLY A 115 4.87 -0.46 17.38
N ASP A 116 3.97 0.28 18.04
CA ASP A 116 2.64 0.58 17.48
C ASP A 116 2.76 1.42 16.20
N ALA A 117 1.93 1.12 15.20
CA ALA A 117 2.04 1.71 13.88
C ALA A 117 1.82 3.24 13.91
N ASP A 118 0.78 3.72 14.60
CA ASP A 118 0.49 5.15 14.71
C ASP A 118 1.64 5.89 15.40
N ALA A 119 2.12 5.36 16.53
CA ALA A 119 3.22 5.96 17.28
C ALA A 119 4.51 6.09 16.45
N VAL A 120 4.92 5.02 15.75
CA VAL A 120 6.13 5.03 14.93
C VAL A 120 5.96 5.94 13.70
N LEU A 121 4.81 5.89 13.03
CA LEU A 121 4.55 6.75 11.87
C LEU A 121 4.58 8.25 12.25
N ARG A 122 4.08 8.63 13.44
CA ARG A 122 4.18 10.01 13.94
C ARG A 122 5.63 10.44 14.11
N GLN A 123 6.41 9.62 14.81
CA GLN A 123 7.84 9.90 15.02
C GLN A 123 8.61 10.03 13.71
N LEU A 124 8.33 9.16 12.73
CA LEU A 124 8.92 9.26 11.40
C LEU A 124 8.50 10.55 10.69
N THR A 125 7.22 10.92 10.78
CA THR A 125 6.69 12.13 10.13
C THR A 125 7.30 13.40 10.70
N ASP A 126 7.50 13.46 12.01
CA ASP A 126 8.11 14.61 12.72
C ASP A 126 9.57 14.86 12.32
N LEU A 127 10.27 13.85 11.81
CA LEU A 127 11.66 13.93 11.37
C LEU A 127 11.83 14.33 9.90
N LEU A 128 10.74 14.38 9.14
CA LEU A 128 10.77 14.67 7.72
C LEU A 128 10.50 16.15 7.48
N ASP A 129 11.18 16.75 6.51
CA ASP A 129 10.73 17.99 5.89
C ASP A 129 9.69 17.69 4.80
N ALA A 130 8.82 18.65 4.51
CA ALA A 130 7.89 18.51 3.40
C ALA A 130 8.65 18.58 2.07
N ALA A 131 8.39 17.63 1.16
CA ALA A 131 8.89 17.71 -0.20
C ALA A 131 8.27 18.91 -0.94
N PRO A 132 8.97 19.51 -1.92
CA PRO A 132 8.43 20.58 -2.74
C PRO A 132 7.15 20.15 -3.48
N GLU A 133 6.18 21.05 -3.58
CA GLU A 133 4.88 20.74 -4.20
C GLU A 133 4.97 20.25 -5.65
N ALA A 134 5.94 20.75 -6.42
CA ALA A 134 6.19 20.29 -7.79
C ALA A 134 6.57 18.80 -7.85
N GLU A 135 7.40 18.35 -6.90
CA GLU A 135 7.82 16.96 -6.78
C GLU A 135 6.67 16.07 -6.28
N LEU A 136 5.89 16.57 -5.32
CA LEU A 136 4.67 15.88 -4.86
C LEU A 136 3.66 15.70 -6.00
N ALA A 137 3.47 16.71 -6.84
CA ALA A 137 2.57 16.63 -7.99
C ALA A 137 3.00 15.55 -9.01
N GLU A 138 4.30 15.47 -9.31
CA GLU A 138 4.85 14.43 -10.18
C GLU A 138 4.64 13.03 -9.57
N ARG A 139 4.92 12.88 -8.28
CA ARG A 139 4.74 11.61 -7.56
C ARG A 139 3.27 11.18 -7.50
N ARG A 140 2.32 12.10 -7.27
CA ARG A 140 0.87 11.82 -7.36
C ARG A 140 0.45 11.37 -8.76
N ALA A 141 0.99 11.98 -9.80
CA ALA A 141 0.72 11.57 -11.17
C ALA A 141 1.25 10.15 -11.45
N ALA A 142 2.41 9.79 -10.89
CA ALA A 142 2.95 8.44 -10.97
C ALA A 142 2.06 7.40 -10.25
N VAL A 143 1.58 7.73 -9.05
CA VAL A 143 0.62 6.88 -8.31
C VAL A 143 -0.69 6.72 -9.08
N THR A 144 -1.22 7.80 -9.64
CA THR A 144 -2.45 7.78 -10.45
C THR A 144 -2.31 6.84 -11.64
N ARG A 145 -1.18 6.87 -12.35
CA ARG A 145 -0.88 5.93 -13.44
C ARG A 145 -0.82 4.48 -12.96
N ALA A 146 -0.24 4.25 -11.78
CA ALA A 146 -0.13 2.93 -11.16
C ALA A 146 -1.45 2.38 -10.59
N ARG A 147 -2.48 3.23 -10.43
CA ARG A 147 -3.80 2.84 -9.94
C ARG A 147 -4.75 2.36 -11.05
N ALA A 148 -4.36 2.48 -12.32
CA ALA A 148 -5.20 2.11 -13.45
C ALA A 148 -5.73 0.66 -13.31
N LEU A 149 -7.05 0.52 -13.33
CA LEU A 149 -7.69 -0.80 -13.32
C LEU A 149 -7.50 -1.45 -14.70
N PRO A 150 -7.32 -2.78 -14.75
CA PRO A 150 -7.34 -3.48 -16.03
C PRO A 150 -8.69 -3.29 -16.72
N GLU A 151 -8.65 -3.18 -18.04
CA GLU A 151 -9.87 -3.16 -18.85
C GLU A 151 -10.69 -4.43 -18.59
N PRO A 152 -12.03 -4.32 -18.50
CA PRO A 152 -12.88 -5.48 -18.32
C PRO A 152 -12.64 -6.49 -19.45
N THR A 153 -12.54 -7.77 -19.10
CA THR A 153 -12.49 -8.81 -20.12
C THR A 153 -13.86 -8.88 -20.81
N PRO A 154 -13.96 -8.68 -22.14
CA PRO A 154 -15.25 -8.77 -22.81
C PRO A 154 -15.79 -10.20 -22.72
N TYR A 155 -16.97 -10.37 -22.11
CA TYR A 155 -17.68 -11.64 -22.10
C TYR A 155 -18.89 -11.55 -23.02
N ALA A 156 -19.00 -12.50 -23.95
CA ALA A 156 -20.05 -12.53 -24.97
C ALA A 156 -21.31 -13.30 -24.54
N GLY A 157 -21.38 -13.78 -23.29
CA GLY A 157 -22.54 -14.51 -22.78
C GLY A 157 -23.56 -13.62 -22.08
N SER A 158 -24.78 -14.14 -21.91
CA SER A 158 -25.89 -13.45 -21.22
C SER A 158 -25.83 -13.52 -19.69
N ALA A 159 -24.77 -14.11 -19.12
CA ALA A 159 -24.60 -14.26 -17.69
C ALA A 159 -23.97 -13.00 -17.07
N LEU A 160 -24.42 -12.65 -15.86
CA LEU A 160 -23.79 -11.61 -15.04
C LEU A 160 -22.39 -12.05 -14.62
N LEU A 161 -21.38 -11.23 -14.88
CA LEU A 161 -20.03 -11.47 -14.40
C LEU A 161 -19.83 -10.93 -12.98
N PRO A 162 -18.92 -11.51 -12.19
CA PRO A 162 -18.56 -10.96 -10.87
C PRO A 162 -18.18 -9.47 -10.91
N GLU A 163 -17.45 -9.03 -11.93
CA GLU A 163 -17.07 -7.62 -12.11
C GLU A 163 -18.26 -6.70 -12.38
N ASP A 164 -19.34 -7.19 -13.02
CA ASP A 164 -20.54 -6.39 -13.27
C ASP A 164 -21.30 -6.15 -11.96
N VAL A 165 -21.34 -7.15 -11.09
CA VAL A 165 -21.91 -7.04 -9.74
C VAL A 165 -21.09 -6.04 -8.91
N VAL A 166 -19.76 -6.20 -8.88
CA VAL A 166 -18.87 -5.28 -8.13
C VAL A 166 -18.96 -3.85 -8.67
N ARG A 167 -18.97 -3.66 -9.99
CA ARG A 167 -19.13 -2.33 -10.61
C ARG A 167 -20.47 -1.69 -10.25
N THR A 168 -21.54 -2.50 -10.24
CA THR A 168 -22.86 -2.02 -9.86
C THR A 168 -22.91 -1.61 -8.39
N ILE A 169 -22.34 -2.41 -7.49
CA ILE A 169 -22.21 -2.07 -6.07
C ILE A 169 -21.42 -0.77 -5.91
N ASN A 170 -20.24 -0.66 -6.51
CA ASN A 170 -19.39 0.53 -6.43
C ASN A 170 -20.04 1.80 -6.99
N ARG A 171 -21.02 1.67 -7.90
CA ARG A 171 -21.79 2.81 -8.43
C ARG A 171 -22.90 3.26 -7.48
N ILE A 172 -23.49 2.35 -6.72
CA ILE A 172 -24.67 2.62 -5.88
C ILE A 172 -24.25 3.00 -4.46
N VAL A 173 -23.18 2.38 -3.95
CA VAL A 173 -22.62 2.70 -2.64
C VAL A 173 -21.84 4.01 -2.75
N PRO A 174 -22.13 5.02 -1.89
CA PRO A 174 -21.35 6.26 -1.85
C PRO A 174 -19.86 5.99 -1.62
N PRO A 175 -18.96 6.89 -2.07
CA PRO A 175 -17.58 6.87 -1.58
C PRO A 175 -17.55 7.03 -0.06
N ASP A 176 -16.49 6.48 0.55
CA ASP A 176 -16.28 6.36 2.00
C ASP A 176 -16.60 7.64 2.81
#